data_AF-A0A9E2PC15-F1
#
_entry.id   AF-A0A9E2PC15-F1
#
_cell.length_a   1.000
_cell.length_b   1.000
_cell.length_c   1.000
_cell.angle_alpha   90.00
_cell.angle_beta   90.00
_cell.angle_gamma   90.00
#
_symmetry.space_group_name_H-M   'P 1'
#
loop_
_entity.id
_entity.type
_entity.pdbx_description
1 polymer ?
#
loop_
_entity_poly.entity_id
_entity_poly.type
_entity_poly.pdbx_seq_one_letter_code
_entity_poly.pdbx_strand_id
1 'polypeptide(L)'
;MAPKNGKALVVGAGISGIRAALDLAEYGYGVTLIDTSPNIGGILSQLDYQFPTDSCGMCKMLPLFNRDEGSQYCLRKGLFHENIEILLSTDLISVEGEAGQFKATVRQHLNWVDPKLCTGCGYCADVCPVDIPDKFNENIGTHKAVYLPVPHAIPNPYIIDFASCTRCGACIKACPTDAIKLPQDKRNSFHILVV
;
A
#
# COMPACT_ATOMS: atom_id res chain seq x y z
N MET A 1 -12.79 -9.57 -21.36
CA MET A 1 -11.85 -9.39 -22.50
C MET A 1 -10.71 -10.39 -22.34
N ALA A 2 -10.14 -10.91 -23.44
CA ALA A 2 -8.98 -11.80 -23.36
C ALA A 2 -7.72 -11.03 -22.90
N PRO A 3 -6.82 -11.65 -22.11
CA PRO A 3 -5.59 -10.99 -21.67
C PRO A 3 -4.75 -10.57 -22.88
N LYS A 4 -4.29 -9.31 -22.87
CA LYS A 4 -3.39 -8.77 -23.90
C LYS A 4 -1.94 -9.05 -23.52
N ASN A 5 -1.12 -9.31 -24.52
CA ASN A 5 0.33 -9.48 -24.33
C ASN A 5 0.97 -8.11 -24.08
N GLY A 6 1.14 -7.74 -22.82
CA GLY A 6 1.86 -6.53 -22.39
C GLY A 6 1.73 -6.28 -20.89
N LYS A 7 2.82 -5.87 -20.24
CA LYS A 7 2.84 -5.47 -18.84
C LYS A 7 3.15 -3.98 -18.74
N ALA A 8 2.63 -3.31 -17.72
CA ALA A 8 2.94 -1.93 -17.41
C ALA A 8 3.40 -1.80 -15.95
N LEU A 9 4.32 -0.87 -15.69
CA LEU A 9 4.73 -0.48 -14.34
C LEU A 9 4.17 0.91 -14.05
N VAL A 10 3.38 1.02 -13.00
CA VAL A 10 2.86 2.30 -12.50
C VAL A 10 3.58 2.64 -11.21
N VAL A 11 4.18 3.82 -11.16
CA VAL A 11 4.95 4.30 -10.00
C VAL A 11 4.15 5.36 -9.26
N GLY A 12 3.78 5.05 -8.02
CA GLY A 12 2.93 5.87 -7.15
C GLY A 12 1.47 5.39 -7.16
N ALA A 13 0.98 4.90 -6.03
CA ALA A 13 -0.38 4.49 -5.76
C ALA A 13 -1.24 5.62 -5.16
N GLY A 14 -1.06 6.85 -5.65
CA GLY A 14 -2.01 7.94 -5.46
C GLY A 14 -3.22 7.82 -6.40
N ILE A 15 -4.09 8.83 -6.41
CA ILE A 15 -5.29 8.86 -7.26
C ILE A 15 -4.99 8.61 -8.74
N SER A 16 -3.95 9.26 -9.28
CA SER A 16 -3.58 9.16 -10.69
C SER A 16 -3.05 7.79 -11.06
N GLY A 17 -2.18 7.22 -10.23
CA GLY A 17 -1.60 5.90 -10.48
C GLY A 17 -2.60 4.77 -10.29
N ILE A 18 -3.47 4.84 -9.28
CA ILE A 18 -4.57 3.87 -9.12
C ILE A 18 -5.48 3.89 -10.35
N ARG A 19 -5.85 5.08 -10.84
CA ARG A 19 -6.67 5.23 -12.04
C ARG A 19 -5.98 4.67 -13.28
N ALA A 20 -4.70 4.99 -13.49
CA ALA A 20 -3.92 4.48 -14.62
C ALA A 20 -3.81 2.95 -14.59
N ALA A 21 -3.55 2.38 -13.41
CA ALA A 21 -3.45 0.94 -13.22
C ALA A 21 -4.78 0.23 -13.50
N LEU A 22 -5.89 0.78 -13.01
CA LEU A 22 -7.23 0.24 -13.24
C LEU A 22 -7.60 0.27 -14.73
N ASP A 23 -7.41 1.39 -15.41
CA ASP A 23 -7.76 1.51 -16.83
C ASP A 23 -6.97 0.50 -17.68
N LEU A 24 -5.65 0.40 -17.45
CA LEU A 24 -4.81 -0.58 -18.16
C LEU A 24 -5.25 -2.02 -17.88
N ALA A 25 -5.60 -2.32 -16.64
CA ALA A 25 -6.05 -3.65 -16.22
C ALA A 25 -7.41 -4.03 -16.82
N GLU A 26 -8.35 -3.09 -16.92
CA GLU A 26 -9.65 -3.28 -17.58
C GLU A 26 -9.50 -3.48 -19.09
N TYR A 27 -8.54 -2.81 -19.72
CA TYR A 27 -8.18 -3.07 -21.12
C TYR A 27 -7.49 -4.43 -21.35
N GLY A 28 -7.16 -5.16 -20.28
CA GLY A 28 -6.60 -6.51 -20.30
C GLY A 28 -5.08 -6.58 -20.24
N TYR A 29 -4.38 -5.49 -19.91
CA TYR A 29 -2.93 -5.51 -19.69
C TYR A 29 -2.58 -5.91 -18.25
N GLY A 30 -1.45 -6.57 -18.06
CA GLY A 30 -0.89 -6.78 -16.72
C GLY A 30 -0.30 -5.48 -16.17
N VAL A 31 -0.50 -5.20 -14.89
CA VAL A 31 0.02 -4.00 -14.26
C VAL A 31 0.73 -4.36 -12.96
N THR A 32 1.94 -3.86 -12.76
CA THR A 32 2.53 -3.77 -11.43
C THR A 32 2.43 -2.33 -10.96
N LEU A 33 1.76 -2.12 -9.83
CA LEU A 33 1.59 -0.83 -9.18
C LEU A 33 2.50 -0.78 -7.95
N ILE A 34 3.46 0.14 -7.92
CA ILE A 34 4.39 0.31 -6.80
C ILE A 34 4.15 1.63 -6.07
N ASP A 35 4.37 1.67 -4.76
CA ASP A 35 4.42 2.92 -3.98
C ASP A 35 5.47 2.81 -2.88
N THR A 36 6.17 3.91 -2.61
CA THR A 36 7.14 4.01 -1.51
C THR A 36 6.45 3.95 -0.14
N SER A 37 5.20 4.39 -0.09
CA SER A 37 4.34 4.38 1.09
C SER A 37 3.83 2.96 1.37
N PRO A 38 3.57 2.63 2.64
CA PRO A 38 3.00 1.34 3.04
C PRO A 38 1.52 1.18 2.70
N ASN A 39 0.88 2.19 2.10
CA ASN A 39 -0.54 2.23 1.80
C ASN A 39 -0.82 2.94 0.47
N ILE A 40 -1.96 2.64 -0.13
CA ILE A 40 -2.49 3.34 -1.31
C ILE A 40 -3.27 4.60 -0.91
N GLY A 41 -3.53 5.46 -1.89
CA GLY A 41 -4.42 6.62 -1.80
C GLY A 41 -3.71 7.97 -1.87
N GLY A 42 -2.41 8.03 -1.50
CA GLY A 42 -1.63 9.27 -1.47
C GLY A 42 -2.33 10.38 -0.66
N ILE A 43 -2.19 11.63 -1.11
CA ILE A 43 -2.84 12.79 -0.45
C ILE A 43 -4.36 12.67 -0.34
N LEU A 44 -5.00 11.94 -1.25
CA LEU A 44 -6.45 11.79 -1.25
C LEU A 44 -6.96 11.06 -0.02
N SER A 45 -6.11 10.23 0.60
CA SER A 45 -6.43 9.53 1.84
C SER A 45 -6.50 10.46 3.06
N GLN A 46 -5.87 11.64 3.00
CA GLN A 46 -5.86 12.65 4.05
C GLN A 46 -7.03 13.65 3.92
N LEU A 47 -7.67 13.71 2.76
CA LEU A 47 -8.76 14.65 2.47
C LEU A 47 -10.11 14.06 2.84
N ASP A 48 -10.88 14.78 3.66
CA ASP A 48 -12.24 14.40 4.03
C ASP A 48 -13.23 14.70 2.88
N TYR A 49 -13.23 15.95 2.42
CA TYR A 49 -14.12 16.44 1.36
C TYR A 49 -13.34 17.01 0.17
N GLN A 50 -13.94 16.91 -1.02
CA GLN A 50 -13.35 17.40 -2.26
C GLN A 50 -14.31 18.33 -3.00
N PHE A 51 -13.79 19.52 -3.28
CA PHE A 51 -14.47 20.48 -4.15
C PHE A 51 -14.61 19.90 -5.57
N PRO A 52 -15.64 20.30 -6.34
CA PRO A 52 -16.70 21.24 -5.99
C PRO A 52 -17.93 20.57 -5.34
N THR A 53 -17.90 19.24 -5.16
CA THR A 53 -19.07 18.47 -4.74
C THR A 53 -19.21 18.25 -3.24
N ASP A 54 -18.20 18.65 -2.46
CA ASP A 54 -18.07 18.38 -1.02
C ASP A 54 -18.39 16.93 -0.65
N SER A 55 -17.91 16.01 -1.51
CA SER A 55 -18.09 14.58 -1.32
C SER A 55 -16.75 13.89 -1.07
N CYS A 56 -16.78 12.73 -0.41
CA CYS A 56 -15.62 11.87 -0.29
C CYS A 56 -15.21 11.36 -1.68
N GLY A 57 -14.10 11.84 -2.22
CA GLY A 57 -13.65 11.46 -3.56
C GLY A 57 -12.89 10.14 -3.62
N MET A 58 -12.86 9.33 -2.56
CA MET A 58 -12.35 7.95 -2.67
C MET A 58 -13.10 7.13 -3.73
N CYS A 59 -14.38 7.41 -3.97
CA CYS A 59 -15.15 6.78 -5.04
C CYS A 59 -14.78 7.30 -6.45
N LYS A 60 -14.02 8.40 -6.56
CA LYS A 60 -13.51 8.94 -7.83
C LYS A 60 -12.25 8.23 -8.31
N MET A 61 -11.58 7.48 -7.44
CA MET A 61 -10.45 6.64 -7.83
C MET A 61 -10.88 5.39 -8.60
N LEU A 62 -12.16 5.01 -8.50
CA LEU A 62 -12.72 3.83 -9.16
C LEU A 62 -12.89 4.04 -10.67
N PRO A 63 -12.99 2.95 -11.45
CA PRO A 63 -13.28 3.01 -12.86
C PRO A 63 -14.48 3.93 -13.17
N LEU A 64 -14.41 4.76 -14.22
CA LEU A 64 -15.54 5.61 -14.65
C LEU A 64 -16.46 4.87 -15.64
N PHE A 65 -15.92 3.91 -16.37
CA PHE A 65 -16.66 3.10 -17.33
C PHE A 65 -16.93 1.72 -16.73
N ASN A 66 -18.08 1.11 -17.08
CA ASN A 66 -18.49 -0.21 -16.59
C ASN A 66 -18.44 -0.37 -15.06
N ARG A 67 -18.76 0.69 -14.30
CA ARG A 67 -18.76 0.68 -12.82
C ARG A 67 -19.54 -0.47 -12.20
N ASP A 68 -20.64 -0.85 -12.84
CA ASP A 68 -21.52 -1.92 -12.38
C ASP A 68 -20.96 -3.33 -12.70
N GLU A 69 -20.02 -3.42 -13.64
CA GLU A 69 -19.33 -4.67 -14.03
C GLU A 69 -17.90 -4.75 -13.47
N GLY A 70 -17.34 -3.61 -13.03
CA GLY A 70 -16.02 -3.53 -12.43
C GLY A 70 -15.94 -4.34 -11.14
N SER A 71 -14.82 -5.02 -10.94
CA SER A 71 -14.60 -5.84 -9.73
C SER A 71 -14.45 -5.02 -8.44
N GLN A 72 -14.44 -3.67 -8.54
CA GLN A 72 -14.07 -2.74 -7.48
C GLN A 72 -15.20 -1.77 -7.14
N TYR A 73 -15.77 -1.94 -5.94
CA TYR A 73 -16.97 -1.20 -5.51
C TYR A 73 -16.65 -0.05 -4.56
N CYS A 74 -15.54 -0.15 -3.81
CA CYS A 74 -15.12 0.89 -2.86
C CYS A 74 -13.64 0.70 -2.49
N LEU A 75 -12.80 1.72 -2.70
CA LEU A 75 -11.40 1.66 -2.28
C LEU A 75 -11.20 1.60 -0.76
N ARG A 76 -12.21 1.90 0.06
CA ARG A 76 -12.15 1.58 1.50
C ARG A 76 -12.02 0.07 1.73
N LYS A 77 -12.48 -0.76 0.80
CA LYS A 77 -12.33 -2.22 0.86
C LYS A 77 -11.01 -2.71 0.24
N GLY A 78 -10.14 -1.78 -0.16
CA GLY A 78 -8.90 -2.06 -0.86
C GLY A 78 -9.02 -1.93 -2.37
N LEU A 79 -7.87 -2.04 -3.04
CA LEU A 79 -7.76 -2.19 -4.48
C LEU A 79 -7.41 -3.66 -4.76
N PHE A 80 -8.29 -4.38 -5.43
CA PHE A 80 -8.08 -5.75 -5.86
C PHE A 80 -8.39 -5.91 -7.34
N HIS A 81 -7.46 -6.42 -8.12
CA HIS A 81 -7.75 -6.74 -9.51
C HIS A 81 -6.82 -7.86 -9.95
N GLU A 82 -7.34 -8.86 -10.67
CA GLU A 82 -6.56 -10.03 -11.10
C GLU A 82 -5.34 -9.65 -11.95
N ASN A 83 -5.47 -8.60 -12.76
CA ASN A 83 -4.40 -8.07 -13.60
C ASN A 83 -3.51 -7.02 -12.91
N ILE A 84 -3.74 -6.68 -11.63
CA ILE A 84 -2.93 -5.68 -10.90
C ILE A 84 -2.20 -6.35 -9.74
N GLU A 85 -0.87 -6.33 -9.82
CA GLU A 85 0.04 -6.68 -8.73
C GLU A 85 0.44 -5.42 -7.97
N ILE A 86 0.09 -5.33 -6.68
CA ILE A 86 0.37 -4.16 -5.86
C ILE A 86 1.58 -4.44 -4.96
N LEU A 87 2.64 -3.62 -5.09
CA LEU A 87 3.84 -3.68 -4.26
C LEU A 87 4.00 -2.38 -3.48
N LEU A 88 3.50 -2.37 -2.24
CA LEU A 88 3.65 -1.25 -1.30
C LEU A 88 5.02 -1.29 -0.63
N SER A 89 5.41 -0.18 -0.01
CA SER A 89 6.74 0.00 0.61
C SER A 89 7.87 -0.38 -0.35
N THR A 90 7.75 0.00 -1.62
CA THR A 90 8.65 -0.42 -2.70
C THR A 90 9.24 0.78 -3.43
N ASP A 91 10.57 0.87 -3.45
CA ASP A 91 11.31 1.88 -4.19
C ASP A 91 11.68 1.39 -5.60
N LEU A 92 11.55 2.27 -6.59
CA LEU A 92 12.15 2.06 -7.90
C LEU A 92 13.64 2.44 -7.85
N ILE A 93 14.52 1.49 -8.14
CA ILE A 93 15.98 1.68 -8.09
C ILE A 93 16.54 2.06 -9.46
N SER A 94 16.16 1.33 -10.50
CA SER A 94 16.61 1.60 -11.86
C SER A 94 15.60 1.11 -12.88
N VAL A 95 15.62 1.75 -14.06
CA VAL A 95 14.92 1.31 -15.26
C VAL A 95 15.93 1.28 -16.39
N GLU A 96 16.06 0.14 -17.03
CA GLU A 96 16.96 -0.10 -18.16
C GLU A 96 16.13 -0.61 -19.35
N GLY A 97 16.63 -0.42 -20.58
CA GLY A 97 15.98 -0.89 -21.80
C GLY A 97 15.32 0.21 -22.62
N GLU A 98 14.42 -0.18 -23.51
CA GLU A 98 13.76 0.69 -24.49
C GLU A 98 12.24 0.46 -24.50
N ALA A 99 11.51 1.31 -25.23
CA ALA A 99 10.05 1.27 -25.25
C ALA A 99 9.51 -0.13 -25.64
N GLY A 100 8.78 -0.76 -24.72
CA GLY A 100 8.22 -2.10 -24.88
C GLY A 100 9.10 -3.25 -24.37
N GLN A 101 10.32 -2.96 -23.90
CA GLN A 101 11.24 -3.92 -23.29
C GLN A 101 11.99 -3.28 -22.13
N PHE A 102 11.27 -2.94 -21.06
CA PHE A 102 11.88 -2.36 -19.88
C PHE A 102 12.25 -3.44 -18.85
N LYS A 103 13.39 -3.24 -18.21
CA LYS A 103 13.80 -3.98 -17.03
C LYS A 103 13.87 -3.01 -15.87
N ALA A 104 12.91 -3.12 -14.95
CA ALA A 104 12.84 -2.30 -13.76
C ALA A 104 13.35 -3.09 -12.55
N THR A 105 14.29 -2.51 -11.81
CA THR A 105 14.75 -3.07 -10.53
C THR A 105 14.05 -2.33 -9.41
N VAL A 106 13.33 -3.08 -8.57
CA VAL A 106 12.62 -2.52 -7.42
C VAL A 106 13.11 -3.14 -6.11
N ARG A 107 13.05 -2.36 -5.03
CA ARG A 107 13.41 -2.78 -3.68
C ARG A 107 12.19 -2.68 -2.79
N GLN A 108 11.71 -3.82 -2.30
CA GLN A 108 10.59 -3.86 -1.37
C GLN A 108 11.10 -3.92 0.07
N HIS A 109 10.62 -2.99 0.89
CA HIS A 109 10.85 -2.96 2.34
C HIS A 109 9.78 -3.80 3.02
N LEU A 110 10.17 -5.00 3.47
CA LEU A 110 9.27 -5.88 4.19
C LEU A 110 9.06 -5.37 5.61
N ASN A 111 7.80 -5.28 6.02
CA ASN A 111 7.47 -5.01 7.42
C ASN A 111 7.59 -6.27 8.27
N TRP A 112 7.75 -6.11 9.59
CA TRP A 112 7.78 -7.23 10.54
C TRP A 112 6.39 -7.75 10.89
N VAL A 113 5.35 -7.10 10.37
CA VAL A 113 3.97 -7.54 10.49
C VAL A 113 3.56 -8.29 9.23
N ASP A 114 3.19 -9.56 9.37
CA ASP A 114 2.66 -10.36 8.28
C ASP A 114 1.22 -9.92 7.97
N PRO A 115 0.94 -9.35 6.77
CA PRO A 115 -0.38 -8.86 6.43
C PRO A 115 -1.43 -9.97 6.28
N LYS A 116 -1.02 -11.23 6.11
CA LYS A 116 -1.95 -12.37 6.02
C LYS A 116 -2.46 -12.81 7.39
N LEU A 117 -1.68 -12.56 8.44
CA LEU A 117 -2.02 -12.94 9.82
C LEU A 117 -2.54 -11.76 10.64
N CYS A 118 -2.22 -10.52 10.24
CA CYS A 118 -2.66 -9.32 10.93
C CYS A 118 -4.16 -9.10 10.76
N THR A 119 -4.88 -8.97 11.88
CA THR A 119 -6.31 -8.70 11.90
C THR A 119 -6.66 -7.22 12.09
N GLY A 120 -5.65 -6.36 12.30
CA GLY A 120 -5.88 -4.93 12.54
C GLY A 120 -6.45 -4.59 13.92
N CYS A 121 -6.34 -5.48 14.91
CA CYS A 121 -6.99 -5.31 16.23
C CYS A 121 -6.47 -4.16 17.10
N GLY A 122 -5.24 -3.69 16.90
CA GLY A 122 -4.68 -2.54 17.61
C GLY A 122 -3.95 -2.79 18.94
N TYR A 123 -4.03 -3.99 19.51
CA TYR A 123 -3.35 -4.30 20.78
C TYR A 123 -1.84 -4.05 20.79
N CYS A 124 -1.20 -4.18 19.62
CA CYS A 124 0.22 -3.88 19.48
C CYS A 124 0.55 -2.39 19.69
N ALA A 125 -0.33 -1.49 19.28
CA ALA A 125 -0.17 -0.05 19.46
C ALA A 125 -0.39 0.34 20.92
N ASP A 126 -1.39 -0.23 21.59
CA ASP A 126 -1.71 0.08 23.00
C ASP A 126 -0.53 -0.15 23.94
N VAL A 127 0.27 -1.19 23.69
CA VAL A 127 1.44 -1.55 24.50
C VAL A 127 2.74 -0.89 24.07
N CYS A 128 2.73 -0.12 22.97
CA CYS A 128 3.94 0.49 22.44
C CYS A 128 4.35 1.71 23.27
N PRO A 129 5.58 1.75 23.84
CA PRO A 129 6.01 2.86 24.69
C PRO A 129 6.54 4.08 23.91
N VAL A 130 6.54 4.03 22.58
CA VAL A 130 7.12 5.08 21.73
C VAL A 130 6.00 5.96 21.19
N ASP A 131 6.16 7.28 21.31
CA ASP A 131 5.28 8.28 20.73
C ASP A 131 6.03 9.07 19.65
N ILE A 132 5.43 9.17 18.47
CA ILE A 132 6.01 9.78 17.26
C ILE A 132 4.99 10.79 16.73
N PRO A 133 5.40 11.98 16.27
CA PRO A 133 4.49 12.90 15.59
C PRO A 133 3.81 12.24 14.39
N ASP A 134 2.49 12.38 14.30
CA ASP A 134 1.70 11.73 13.26
C ASP A 134 1.82 12.45 11.92
N LYS A 135 2.72 11.95 11.07
CA LYS A 135 2.95 12.50 9.71
C LYS A 135 1.71 12.43 8.82
N PHE A 136 0.81 11.47 9.02
CA PHE A 136 -0.41 11.37 8.22
C PHE A 136 -1.35 12.55 8.51
N ASN A 137 -1.40 12.97 9.78
CA ASN A 137 -2.18 14.11 10.26
C ASN A 137 -1.35 15.42 10.32
N GLU A 138 -0.36 15.60 9.43
CA GLU A 138 0.49 16.82 9.38
C GLU A 138 1.16 17.16 10.73
N ASN A 139 1.62 16.12 11.44
CA ASN A 139 2.23 16.18 12.78
C ASN A 139 1.28 16.67 13.89
N ILE A 140 -0.03 16.64 13.66
CA ILE A 140 -1.03 16.90 14.69
C ILE A 140 -1.27 15.61 15.47
N GLY A 141 -0.99 15.67 16.77
CA GLY A 141 -1.07 14.51 17.64
C GLY A 141 0.13 13.58 17.49
N THR A 142 -0.01 12.36 17.99
CA THR A 142 1.05 11.36 17.98
C THR A 142 0.49 9.99 17.65
N HIS A 143 1.34 9.16 17.05
CA HIS A 143 1.08 7.74 16.84
C HIS A 143 2.23 6.92 17.42
N LYS A 144 2.01 5.61 17.52
CA LYS A 144 2.98 4.67 18.07
C LYS A 144 3.96 4.17 17.01
N ALA A 145 5.09 3.59 17.43
CA ALA A 145 6.02 2.98 16.47
C ALA A 145 5.41 1.82 15.68
N VAL A 146 4.44 1.11 16.25
CA VAL A 146 3.55 0.20 15.51
C VAL A 146 2.19 0.87 15.34
N TYR A 147 1.78 1.11 14.11
CA TYR A 147 0.63 1.98 13.81
C TYR A 147 -0.11 1.54 12.55
N LEU A 148 -1.30 2.12 12.36
CA LEU A 148 -2.05 2.04 11.12
C LEU A 148 -1.60 3.19 10.21
N PRO A 149 -1.12 2.91 8.99
CA PRO A 149 -0.65 3.97 8.08
C PRO A 149 -1.77 4.90 7.62
N VAL A 150 -2.99 4.36 7.53
CA VAL A 150 -4.20 5.08 7.13
C VAL A 150 -5.37 4.50 7.92
N PRO A 151 -6.23 5.31 8.54
CA PRO A 151 -7.32 4.81 9.37
C PRO A 151 -8.39 4.03 8.58
N HIS A 152 -8.45 4.19 7.24
CA HIS A 152 -9.52 3.66 6.39
C HIS A 152 -9.08 2.60 5.37
N ALA A 153 -7.83 2.10 5.40
CA ALA A 153 -7.42 1.04 4.48
C ALA A 153 -8.00 -0.31 4.91
N ILE A 154 -8.33 -1.19 3.96
CA ILE A 154 -8.69 -2.60 4.20
C ILE A 154 -8.09 -3.43 3.04
N PRO A 155 -7.37 -4.55 3.29
CA PRO A 155 -6.85 -4.98 4.58
C PRO A 155 -5.86 -3.95 5.13
N ASN A 156 -5.92 -3.68 6.44
CA ASN A 156 -5.08 -2.69 7.13
C ASN A 156 -4.06 -3.40 8.03
N PRO A 157 -3.01 -4.00 7.46
CA PRO A 157 -1.95 -4.50 8.31
C PRO A 157 -1.33 -3.32 9.05
N TYR A 158 -1.14 -3.48 10.36
CA TYR A 158 -0.29 -2.57 11.11
C TYR A 158 1.12 -2.62 10.53
N ILE A 159 1.83 -1.51 10.61
CA ILE A 159 3.21 -1.41 10.20
C ILE A 159 4.06 -0.93 11.36
N ILE A 160 5.33 -1.30 11.34
CA ILE A 160 6.34 -0.83 12.29
C ILE A 160 7.24 0.19 11.60
N ASP A 161 7.38 1.38 12.18
CA ASP A 161 8.43 2.34 11.85
C ASP A 161 9.75 1.89 12.48
N PHE A 162 10.65 1.36 11.66
CA PHE A 162 11.95 0.87 12.11
C PHE A 162 12.91 1.96 12.58
N ALA A 163 12.72 3.21 12.14
CA ALA A 163 13.58 4.31 12.58
C ALA A 163 13.32 4.68 14.04
N SER A 164 12.05 4.58 14.46
CA SER A 164 11.61 4.98 15.81
C SER A 164 11.40 3.79 16.76
N CYS A 165 11.33 2.55 16.25
CA CYS A 165 11.11 1.35 17.05
C CYS A 165 12.32 1.04 17.96
N THR A 166 12.06 0.94 19.28
CA THR A 166 13.07 0.55 20.29
C THR A 166 13.35 -0.95 20.35
N ARG A 167 12.64 -1.77 19.56
CA ARG A 167 12.75 -3.24 19.55
C ARG A 167 12.52 -3.92 20.90
N CYS A 168 11.71 -3.31 21.77
CA CYS A 168 11.42 -3.84 23.11
C CYS A 168 10.61 -5.15 23.13
N GLY A 169 9.96 -5.51 22.02
CA GLY A 169 9.21 -6.77 21.89
C GLY A 169 7.84 -6.82 22.58
N ALA A 170 7.36 -5.71 23.16
CA ALA A 170 6.05 -5.65 23.82
C ALA A 170 4.89 -6.00 22.85
N CYS A 171 4.95 -5.48 21.62
CA CYS A 171 3.93 -5.72 20.59
C CYS A 171 3.80 -7.19 20.18
N ILE A 172 4.88 -7.98 20.26
CA ILE A 172 4.86 -9.42 19.93
C ILE A 172 4.00 -10.16 20.94
N LYS A 173 4.22 -9.92 22.23
CA LYS A 173 3.47 -10.57 23.31
C LYS A 173 1.99 -10.20 23.30
N ALA A 174 1.66 -9.00 22.83
CA ALA A 174 0.29 -8.51 22.73
C ALA A 174 -0.45 -8.99 21.46
N CYS A 175 0.27 -9.50 20.45
CA CYS A 175 -0.33 -9.90 19.18
C CYS A 175 -1.02 -11.27 19.31
N PRO A 176 -2.35 -11.37 19.14
CA PRO A 176 -3.07 -12.64 19.34
C PRO A 176 -2.90 -13.64 18.18
N THR A 177 -2.40 -13.19 17.03
CA THR A 177 -2.26 -14.00 15.81
C THR A 177 -0.80 -14.28 15.43
N ASP A 178 0.15 -13.92 16.30
CA ASP A 178 1.60 -14.04 16.04
C ASP A 178 2.04 -13.40 14.71
N ALA A 179 1.32 -12.36 14.27
CA ALA A 179 1.59 -11.66 13.01
C ALA A 179 2.91 -10.87 13.04
N ILE A 180 3.41 -10.51 14.24
CA ILE A 180 4.60 -9.68 14.39
C ILE A 180 5.81 -10.57 14.68
N LYS A 181 6.82 -10.54 13.79
CA LYS A 181 8.06 -11.30 13.93
C LYS A 181 9.27 -10.37 13.85
N LEU A 182 10.04 -10.28 14.94
CA LEU A 182 11.37 -9.67 14.91
C LEU A 182 12.30 -10.57 14.09
N PRO A 183 12.95 -10.08 13.02
CA PRO A 183 13.90 -10.87 12.29
C PRO A 183 15.13 -11.11 13.18
N GLN A 184 15.47 -12.38 13.38
CA GLN A 184 16.85 -12.77 13.59
C GLN A 184 17.53 -12.71 12.22
N ASP A 185 18.27 -11.63 11.97
CA ASP A 185 19.19 -11.39 10.85
C ASP A 185 18.87 -11.99 9.46
N LYS A 186 18.69 -11.09 8.47
CA LYS A 186 18.70 -11.23 6.97
C LYS A 186 17.32 -11.22 6.28
N ARG A 187 17.08 -10.64 5.09
CA ARG A 187 17.89 -10.25 3.90
C ARG A 187 17.12 -9.12 3.15
N ASN A 188 17.80 -8.21 2.45
CA ASN A 188 17.15 -7.30 1.50
C ASN A 188 16.56 -8.11 0.33
N SER A 189 15.24 -8.13 0.16
CA SER A 189 14.58 -8.73 -1.00
C SER A 189 14.55 -7.73 -2.17
N PHE A 190 15.31 -8.03 -3.22
CA PHE A 190 15.23 -7.31 -4.49
C PHE A 190 14.30 -8.07 -5.43
N HIS A 191 13.43 -7.36 -6.15
CA HIS A 191 12.60 -7.93 -7.20
C HIS A 191 13.00 -7.29 -8.53
N ILE A 192 13.30 -8.13 -9.52
CA ILE A 192 13.59 -7.70 -10.88
C ILE A 192 12.31 -7.89 -11.69
N LEU A 193 11.70 -6.78 -12.08
CA LEU A 193 10.49 -6.75 -12.89
C LEU A 193 10.89 -6.57 -14.35
N VAL A 194 10.43 -7.49 -15.20
CA VAL A 194 10.52 -7.36 -16.66
C VAL A 194 9.14 -6.91 -17.13
N VAL A 195 9.09 -5.76 -17.80
CA VAL A 195 7.85 -5.04 -18.13
C VAL A 195 7.83 -4.71 -19.61
#